data_AF-A0A8J3QSN1-F1
#
_entry.id   AF-A0A8J3QSN1-F1
#
_cell.length_a   1.000
_cell.length_b   1.000
_cell.length_c   1.000
_cell.angle_alpha   90.00
_cell.angle_beta   90.00
_cell.angle_gamma   90.00
#
_symmetry.space_group_name_H-M   'P 1'
#
loop_
_entity.id
_entity.type
_entity.pdbx_description
1 polymer ?
#
loop_
_entity_poly.entity_id
_entity_poly.type
_entity_poly.pdbx_seq_one_letter_code
_entity_poly.pdbx_strand_id
1 'polypeptide(L)' 'MTVPAGTTHTFATVDAAGAQVLAVMTPEVDQLVSALHAASSDEERAEVWARYNSEVTHLPGPARYES' A
#
# COMPACT_ATOMS: atom_id res chain seq x y z
N MET A 1 8.95 12.93 7.46
CA MET A 1 9.18 11.63 8.13
C MET A 1 9.85 10.72 7.13
N THR A 2 10.95 10.07 7.49
CA THR A 2 11.66 9.12 6.62
C THR A 2 11.40 7.71 7.11
N VAL A 3 10.75 6.88 6.29
CA VAL A 3 10.49 5.46 6.58
C VAL A 3 11.62 4.64 5.95
N PRO A 4 12.42 3.89 6.74
CA PRO A 4 13.47 3.04 6.20
C PRO A 4 12.90 1.90 5.34
N ALA A 5 13.67 1.47 4.34
CA ALA A 5 13.31 0.34 3.50
C ALA A 5 13.04 -0.93 4.35
N GLY A 6 11.98 -1.66 4.02
CA GLY A 6 11.53 -2.86 4.75
C GLY A 6 10.74 -2.59 6.02
N THR A 7 10.44 -1.33 6.36
CA THR A 7 9.63 -0.97 7.53
C THR A 7 8.16 -0.85 7.14
N THR A 8 7.29 -1.68 7.71
CA THR A 8 5.83 -1.51 7.60
C THR A 8 5.43 -0.19 8.26
N HIS A 9 4.83 0.72 7.50
CA HIS A 9 4.35 2.00 8.01
C HIS A 9 2.98 2.33 7.42
N THR A 10 2.07 2.80 8.27
CA THR A 10 0.71 3.19 7.88
C THR A 10 0.58 4.71 8.00
N PHE A 11 0.23 5.38 6.90
CA PHE A 11 -0.14 6.79 6.94
C PHE A 11 -1.62 6.90 7.26
N ALA A 12 -1.95 7.36 8.46
CA ALA A 12 -3.32 7.71 8.83
C ALA A 12 -3.52 9.21 8.64
N THR A 13 -4.43 9.59 7.74
CA THR A 13 -4.84 11.00 7.58
C THR A 13 -5.87 11.31 8.65
N VAL A 14 -5.48 12.09 9.65
CA VAL A 14 -6.31 12.42 10.82
C VAL A 14 -7.36 13.51 10.55
N ASP A 15 -7.33 14.17 9.39
CA ASP A 15 -8.29 15.21 9.02
C ASP A 15 -9.13 14.87 7.77
N ALA A 16 -10.25 15.57 7.62
CA ALA A 16 -11.14 15.46 6.47
C ALA A 16 -10.56 16.11 5.19
N ALA A 17 -9.44 16.82 5.28
CA ALA A 17 -8.78 17.46 4.15
C ALA A 17 -7.94 16.46 3.34
N GLY A 18 -7.57 15.33 3.95
CA GLY A 18 -6.74 14.30 3.33
C GLY A 18 -5.28 14.74 3.27
N ALA A 19 -4.35 13.78 3.27
CA ALA A 19 -2.93 14.07 3.11
C ALA A 19 -2.53 13.96 1.63
N GLN A 20 -1.67 14.89 1.19
CA GLN A 20 -0.91 14.73 -0.04
C GLN A 20 0.38 13.99 0.29
N VAL A 21 0.47 12.73 -0.15
CA VAL A 21 1.64 11.88 0.04
C VAL A 21 2.45 11.85 -1.26
N LEU A 22 3.68 12.33 -1.22
CA LEU A 22 4.64 12.13 -2.30
C LEU A 22 5.44 10.85 -2.02
N ALA A 23 5.06 9.75 -2.69
CA ALA A 23 5.81 8.50 -2.63
C ALA A 23 6.88 8.49 -3.72
N VAL A 24 8.16 8.47 -3.34
CA VAL A 24 9.25 8.17 -4.27
C VAL A 24 9.34 6.65 -4.36
N MET A 25 8.81 6.10 -5.45
CA MET A 25 8.71 4.67 -5.67
C MET A 25 9.85 4.19 -6.58
N THR A 26 10.27 2.93 -6.41
CA THR A 26 11.07 2.27 -7.44
C THR A 26 10.18 2.08 -8.69
N PRO A 27 10.76 2.01 -9.91
CA PRO A 27 9.99 1.79 -11.13
C PRO A 27 9.10 0.54 -11.08
N GLU A 28 9.50 -0.48 -10.32
CA GLU A 28 8.74 -1.70 -10.11
C GLU A 28 7.44 -1.47 -9.34
N VAL A 29 7.46 -0.62 -8.31
CA VAL A 29 6.25 -0.28 -7.53
C VAL A 29 5.31 0.61 -8.34
N ASP A 30 5.85 1.53 -9.14
CA ASP A 30 5.04 2.34 -10.07
C ASP A 30 4.30 1.47 -11.10
N GLN A 31 5.00 0.46 -11.64
CA GLN A 31 4.41 -0.52 -12.57
C GLN A 31 3.37 -1.42 -11.89
N LEU A 32 3.61 -1.84 -10.64
CA LEU A 32 2.64 -2.56 -9.83
C LEU A 32 1.35 -1.74 -9.64
N VAL A 33 1.46 -0.49 -9.17
CA VAL A 33 0.29 0.39 -8.94
C VAL A 33 -0.47 0.64 -10.24
N SER A 34 0.25 0.92 -11.33
CA SER A 34 -0.37 1.12 -12.65
C SER A 34 -1.10 -0.12 -13.14
N ALA A 35 -0.52 -1.31 -12.97
CA ALA A 35 -1.14 -2.58 -13.35
C ALA A 35 -2.38 -2.90 -12.50
N LEU A 36 -2.36 -2.59 -11.19
CA LEU A 36 -3.53 -2.77 -10.32
C LEU A 36 -4.69 -1.84 -10.70
N HIS A 37 -4.41 -0.60 -11.12
CA HIS A 37 -5.44 0.31 -11.61
C HIS A 37 -6.02 -0.10 -12.96
N ALA A 38 -5.24 -0.80 -13.79
CA ALA A 38 -5.70 -1.33 -15.07
C ALA A 38 -6.52 -2.63 -14.92
N ALA A 39 -6.31 -3.39 -13.83
CA ALA A 39 -7.00 -4.65 -13.57
C ALA A 39 -8.50 -4.43 -13.28
N SER A 40 -9.33 -5.10 -14.08
CA SER A 40 -10.78 -4.98 -14.10
C SER A 40 -11.49 -6.02 -13.24
N SER A 41 -10.79 -7.09 -12.86
CA SER A 41 -11.31 -8.18 -12.03
C SER A 41 -10.38 -8.53 -10.87
N ASP A 42 -10.91 -9.23 -9.87
CA ASP A 42 -10.11 -9.70 -8.73
C ASP A 42 -9.12 -10.81 -9.13
N GLU A 43 -9.45 -11.58 -10.16
CA GLU A 43 -8.58 -12.62 -10.72
C GLU A 43 -7.36 -11.98 -11.42
N GLU A 44 -7.57 -10.93 -12.21
CA GLU A 44 -6.49 -10.12 -12.79
C GLU A 44 -5.63 -9.45 -11.71
N ARG A 45 -6.25 -8.95 -10.64
CA ARG A 45 -5.49 -8.38 -9.50
C ARG A 45 -4.62 -9.43 -8.83
N ALA A 46 -5.10 -10.67 -8.66
CA ALA A 46 -4.33 -11.75 -8.07
C ALA A 46 -3.08 -12.09 -8.91
N GLU A 47 -3.20 -12.09 -10.24
CA GLU A 47 -2.07 -12.28 -11.15
C GLU A 47 -1.05 -11.13 -11.06
N VAL A 48 -1.53 -9.89 -10.97
CA VAL A 48 -0.68 -8.71 -10.78
C VAL A 48 0.10 -8.80 -9.47
N TRP A 49 -0.55 -9.18 -8.37
CA TRP A 49 0.12 -9.38 -7.08
C TRP A 49 1.24 -10.42 -7.17
N ALA A 50 0.97 -11.57 -7.79
CA ALA A 50 1.95 -12.63 -7.99
C ALA A 50 3.14 -12.17 -8.85
N ARG A 51 2.87 -11.42 -9.93
CA ARG A 51 3.91 -10.93 -10.87
C ARG A 51 4.94 -10.03 -10.19
N TYR A 52 4.52 -9.22 -9.23
CA TYR A 52 5.39 -8.28 -8.52
C TYR A 52 5.77 -8.79 -7.11
N ASN A 53 5.66 -10.09 -6.84
CA ASN A 53 6.01 -10.72 -5.56
C ASN A 53 5.40 -10.00 -4.34
N SER A 54 4.16 -9.54 -4.50
CA SER A 54 3.47 -8.68 -3.55
C SER A 54 2.20 -9.37 -3.03
N GLU A 55 1.75 -9.01 -1.84
CA GLU A 55 0.55 -9.57 -1.23
C GLU A 55 -0.27 -8.50 -0.50
N VAL A 56 -1.58 -8.71 -0.41
CA VAL A 56 -2.45 -7.89 0.42
C VAL A 56 -2.33 -8.36 1.87
N THR A 57 -1.78 -7.52 2.73
CA THR A 57 -1.69 -7.83 4.16
C THR A 57 -2.94 -7.31 4.87
N HIS A 58 -3.66 -8.20 5.57
CA HIS A 58 -4.69 -7.78 6.50
C HIS A 58 -4.01 -7.35 7.79
N LEU A 59 -4.03 -6.05 8.08
CA LEU A 59 -3.55 -5.56 9.36
C LEU A 59 -4.46 -6.12 10.46
N PRO A 60 -3.92 -6.75 11.52
CA PRO A 60 -4.72 -7.06 12.69
C PRO A 60 -5.30 -5.75 13.24
N GLY A 61 -6.57 -5.78 13.64
CA GLY A 61 -7.28 -4.61 14.16
C GLY A 61 -6.48 -3.88 15.25
N PRO A 62 -6.68 -2.57 15.42
CA PRO A 62 -5.83 -1.75 16.26
C PRO A 62 -5.74 -2.36 17.67
N ALA A 63 -4.52 -2.66 18.11
CA ALA A 63 -4.27 -2.93 19.51
C ALA A 63 -4.76 -1.72 20.29
N ARG A 64 -5.78 -1.93 21.13
CA ARG A 64 -6.26 -0.89 22.06
C ARG A 64 -5.09 -0.56 22.98
N TYR A 65 -4.48 0.60 22.78
CA TYR A 65 -3.55 1.14 23.74
C TYR A 65 -4.41 1.72 24.87
N GLU A 66 -4.57 0.95 25.95
CA GLU A 66 -5.20 1.45 27.17
C GLU A 66 -4.27 2.51 27.79
N SER A 67 -4.83 3.69 28.05
CA SER A 67 -4.14 4.84 28.67
C SER A 67 -3.95 4.65 30.16
#